data_AF-A0A0D3AH23-F1
#
_entry.id   AF-A0A0D3AH23-F1
#
_cell.length_a   1.000
_cell.length_b   1.000
_cell.length_c   1.000
_cell.angle_alpha   90.00
_cell.angle_beta   90.00
_cell.angle_gamma   90.00
#
_symmetry.space_group_name_H-M   'P 1'
#
loop_
_entity.id
_entity.type
_entity.pdbx_description
1 polymer ?
#
loop_
_entity_poly.entity_id
_entity_poly.type
_entity_poly.pdbx_seq_one_letter_code
_entity_poly.pdbx_strand_id
1 'polypeptide(L)'
;MVGGGSDGSLDLCARVCITDESDNVVFHTYVKPSMPVTNYRYEKTGIRPENLRDAMPLKHAQRKIQEFLCNGEPMWKIRPR
;
A
#
# COMPACT_ATOMS: atom_id res chain seq x y z
N MET A 1 2.69 -5.64 -4.87
CA MET A 1 3.98 -4.93 -5.01
C MET A 1 4.33 -4.78 -6.48
N VAL A 2 5.03 -3.73 -6.87
CA VAL A 2 5.66 -3.54 -8.19
C VAL A 2 7.18 -3.51 -8.03
N GLY A 3 7.93 -3.70 -9.12
CA GLY A 3 9.38 -3.67 -9.15
C GLY A 3 9.97 -2.27 -9.31
N GLY A 4 10.99 -1.96 -8.52
CA GLY A 4 11.86 -0.80 -8.64
C GLY A 4 13.34 -1.20 -8.67
N GLY A 5 14.23 -0.20 -8.65
CA GLY A 5 15.66 -0.41 -8.88
C GLY A 5 15.98 -0.63 -10.36
N SER A 6 17.27 -0.55 -10.71
CA SER A 6 17.72 -0.65 -12.11
C SER A 6 17.37 -1.98 -12.78
N ASP A 7 17.22 -3.05 -11.99
CA ASP A 7 16.90 -4.40 -12.45
C ASP A 7 15.46 -4.84 -12.10
N GLY A 8 14.66 -3.99 -11.45
CA GLY A 8 13.29 -4.32 -11.04
C GLY A 8 13.17 -5.29 -9.86
N SER A 9 14.28 -5.60 -9.19
CA SER A 9 14.34 -6.55 -8.07
C SER A 9 13.73 -6.01 -6.77
N LEU A 10 13.70 -4.69 -6.59
CA LEU A 10 13.19 -4.08 -5.37
C LEU A 10 11.66 -4.10 -5.34
N ASP A 11 11.08 -4.59 -4.25
CA ASP A 11 9.63 -4.59 -4.07
C ASP A 11 9.14 -3.24 -3.52
N LEU A 12 8.24 -2.61 -4.27
CA LEU A 12 7.59 -1.36 -3.90
C LEU A 12 6.07 -1.53 -3.73
N CYS A 13 5.52 -0.91 -2.69
CA CYS A 13 4.07 -0.93 -2.45
C CYS A 13 3.36 -0.01 -3.46
N ALA A 14 2.40 -0.58 -4.19
CA ALA A 14 1.63 0.10 -5.23
C ALA A 14 0.11 0.06 -5.02
N ARG A 15 -0.36 -0.83 -4.13
CA ARG A 15 -1.78 -1.01 -3.81
C ARG A 15 -1.91 -1.70 -2.47
N VAL A 16 -2.89 -1.29 -1.68
CA VAL A 16 -3.25 -1.93 -0.42
C VAL A 16 -4.76 -2.14 -0.38
N CYS A 17 -5.17 -3.24 0.26
CA CYS A 17 -6.56 -3.59 0.51
C CYS A 17 -6.66 -4.14 1.93
N ILE A 18 -7.61 -3.65 2.71
CA ILE A 18 -8.01 -4.20 4.02
C ILE A 18 -9.44 -4.66 3.87
N THR A 19 -9.70 -5.88 4.29
CA THR A 19 -11.04 -6.47 4.39
C THR A 19 -11.35 -6.82 5.85
N ASP A 20 -12.63 -6.87 6.19
CA ASP A 20 -13.11 -7.40 7.46
C ASP A 20 -13.29 -8.94 7.39
N GLU A 21 -13.79 -9.54 8.47
CA GLU A 21 -14.05 -10.97 8.57
C GLU A 21 -15.18 -11.49 7.67
N SER A 22 -15.98 -10.59 7.09
CA SER A 22 -17.07 -10.88 6.18
C SER A 22 -16.69 -10.58 4.71
N ASP A 23 -15.38 -10.45 4.43
CA ASP A 23 -14.81 -10.12 3.13
C ASP A 23 -15.23 -8.74 2.57
N ASN A 24 -15.78 -7.83 3.39
CA ASN A 24 -16.09 -6.48 2.92
C ASN A 24 -14.82 -5.65 2.82
N VAL A 25 -14.69 -4.85 1.75
CA VAL A 25 -13.56 -3.93 1.58
C VAL A 25 -13.71 -2.72 2.50
N VAL A 26 -12.91 -2.70 3.57
CA VAL A 26 -12.84 -1.61 4.54
C VAL A 26 -11.99 -0.45 4.01
N PHE A 27 -10.90 -0.76 3.33
CA PHE A 27 -10.02 0.23 2.74
C PHE A 27 -9.32 -0.30 1.51
N HIS A 28 -9.34 0.46 0.42
CA HIS A 28 -8.60 0.13 -0.78
C HIS A 28 -8.04 1.40 -1.40
N THR A 29 -6.75 1.41 -1.71
CA THR A 29 -6.13 2.51 -2.45
C THR A 29 -4.92 2.04 -3.24
N TYR A 30 -4.66 2.71 -4.36
CA TYR A 30 -3.34 2.72 -4.96
C TYR A 30 -2.39 3.55 -4.09
N VAL A 31 -1.14 3.13 -4.04
CA VAL A 31 -0.08 3.75 -3.25
C VAL A 31 1.00 4.24 -4.19
N LYS A 32 1.39 5.51 -4.06
CA LYS A 32 2.51 6.07 -4.81
C LYS A 32 3.82 5.44 -4.33
N PRO A 33 4.54 4.70 -5.18
CA PRO A 33 5.81 4.08 -4.81
C PRO A 33 6.84 5.12 -4.39
N SER A 34 7.77 4.75 -3.49
CA SER A 34 8.81 5.65 -2.96
C SER A 34 9.91 5.98 -3.98
N MET A 35 9.98 5.25 -5.09
CA MET A 35 10.92 5.45 -6.19
C MET A 35 10.26 5.06 -7.53
N PRO A 36 10.86 5.41 -8.68
CA PRO A 36 10.30 5.04 -9.98
C PRO A 36 10.09 3.54 -10.13
N VAL A 37 8.97 3.18 -10.74
CA VAL A 37 8.63 1.79 -11.08
C VAL A 37 9.36 1.42 -12.36
N THR A 38 10.18 0.38 -12.32
CA THR A 38 10.87 -0.18 -13.49
C THR A 38 10.16 -1.42 -14.03
N ASN A 39 9.37 -2.11 -13.20
CA ASN A 39 8.56 -3.24 -13.64
C ASN A 39 7.21 -3.26 -12.91
N TYR A 40 6.11 -3.07 -13.63
CA TYR A 40 4.76 -3.08 -13.04
C TYR A 40 4.27 -4.48 -12.65
N ARG A 41 4.92 -5.55 -13.16
CA ARG A 41 4.53 -6.95 -12.96
C ARG A 41 3.06 -7.20 -13.31
N TYR A 42 2.61 -6.59 -14.41
CA TYR A 42 1.20 -6.44 -14.79
C TYR A 42 0.41 -7.75 -14.72
N GLU A 43 0.95 -8.84 -15.27
CA GLU A 43 0.29 -10.16 -15.26
C GLU A 43 -0.10 -10.64 -13.86
N LYS A 44 0.68 -10.29 -12.84
CA LYS A 44 0.42 -10.68 -11.44
C LYS A 44 -0.34 -9.63 -10.66
N THR A 45 -0.14 -8.35 -10.98
CA THR A 45 -0.56 -7.24 -10.11
C THR A 45 -1.75 -6.46 -10.66
N GLY A 46 -1.98 -6.50 -11.98
CA GLY A 46 -2.93 -5.65 -12.70
C GLY A 46 -2.61 -4.16 -12.66
N ILE A 47 -1.47 -3.74 -12.09
CA ILE A 47 -1.12 -2.33 -11.92
C ILE A 47 -0.64 -1.76 -13.24
N ARG A 48 -1.21 -0.61 -13.62
CA ARG A 48 -0.80 0.20 -14.75
C ARG A 48 -0.27 1.56 -14.29
N PRO A 49 0.54 2.26 -15.11
CA PRO A 49 1.01 3.61 -14.79
C PRO A 49 -0.12 4.58 -14.42
N GLU A 50 -1.28 4.46 -15.06
CA GLU A 50 -2.44 5.33 -14.83
C GLU A 50 -2.99 5.18 -13.41
N ASN A 51 -2.89 3.98 -12.82
CA ASN A 51 -3.30 3.76 -11.44
C ASN A 51 -2.44 4.53 -10.43
N LEU A 52 -1.20 4.86 -10.81
CA LEU A 52 -0.21 5.48 -9.91
C LEU A 52 -0.11 7.00 -10.06
N ARG A 53 -0.79 7.60 -11.06
CA ARG A 53 -0.72 9.04 -11.36
C ARG A 53 -1.14 9.89 -10.16
N ASP A 54 -2.31 9.57 -9.59
CA ASP A 54 -2.92 10.28 -8.48
C ASP A 54 -2.99 9.40 -7.22
N ALA A 55 -2.09 8.41 -7.12
CA ALA A 55 -2.07 7.47 -6.02
C ALA A 55 -1.68 8.12 -4.69
N MET A 56 -2.21 7.56 -3.60
CA MET A 56 -1.99 8.07 -2.25
C MET A 56 -0.52 7.95 -1.85
N PRO A 57 0.12 8.99 -1.28
CA PRO A 57 1.46 8.89 -0.74
C PRO A 57 1.56 7.77 0.31
N LEU A 58 2.66 7.01 0.31
CA LEU A 58 2.86 5.87 1.21
C LEU A 58 2.60 6.22 2.68
N LYS A 59 3.11 7.36 3.15
CA LYS A 59 2.91 7.83 4.54
C LYS A 59 1.44 8.08 4.89
N HIS A 60 0.62 8.50 3.92
CA HIS A 60 -0.81 8.72 4.14
C HIS A 60 -1.56 7.40 4.20
N ALA A 61 -1.22 6.45 3.31
CA ALA A 61 -1.77 5.10 3.35
C ALA A 61 -1.43 4.41 4.68
N GLN A 62 -0.17 4.48 5.12
CA GLN A 62 0.27 3.92 6.41
C GLN A 62 -0.52 4.49 7.60
N ARG A 63 -0.79 5.79 7.61
CA ARG A 63 -1.56 6.44 8.68
C ARG A 63 -3.00 5.92 8.72
N LYS A 64 -3.67 5.84 7.57
CA LYS A 64 -5.03 5.28 7.48
C LYS A 64 -5.06 3.81 7.92
N ILE A 65 -4.10 3.01 7.46
CA ILE A 65 -3.95 1.61 7.89
C ILE A 65 -3.79 1.52 9.41
N GLN A 66 -2.95 2.39 9.99
CA GLN A 66 -2.74 2.44 11.43
C GLN A 66 -4.04 2.81 12.18
N GLU A 67 -4.83 3.76 11.68
CA GLU A 67 -6.14 4.10 12.26
C GLU A 67 -7.05 2.86 12.32
N PHE A 68 -7.10 2.04 11.26
CA PHE A 68 -7.87 0.79 11.27
C PHE A 68 -7.31 -0.24 12.24
N LEU A 69 -5.99 -0.51 12.19
CA LEU A 69 -5.36 -1.56 13.01
C LEU A 69 -5.35 -1.22 14.50
N CYS A 70 -5.35 0.06 14.84
CA CYS A 70 -5.27 0.55 16.21
C CYS A 70 -6.61 1.01 16.76
N ASN A 71 -7.71 0.84 16.03
CA ASN A 71 -9.03 1.35 16.39
C ASN A 71 -9.00 2.86 16.75
N GLY A 72 -8.21 3.64 16.01
CA GLY A 72 -7.99 5.07 16.25
C GLY A 72 -7.00 5.42 17.37
N GLU A 73 -6.53 4.46 18.17
CA GLU A 73 -5.55 4.72 19.24
C GLU A 73 -4.12 4.89 18.69
N PRO A 74 -3.25 5.66 19.36
CA PRO A 74 -1.87 5.79 18.92
C PRO A 74 -1.06 4.52 19.22
N MET A 75 -0.17 4.14 18.30
CA MET A 75 0.63 2.89 18.34
C MET A 75 1.40 2.65 19.66
N TRP A 76 1.79 3.70 20.38
CA TRP A 76 2.51 3.58 21.65
C TRP A 76 1.64 3.01 22.78
N LYS A 77 0.31 3.07 22.69
CA LYS A 77 -0.61 2.45 23.65
C LYS A 77 -0.81 0.95 23.44
N ILE A 78 -0.58 0.47 22.21
CA ILE A 78 -0.95 -0.90 21.80
C ILE A 78 0.26 -1.85 21.88
N ARG A 79 1.49 -1.33 21.85
CA ARG A 79 2.68 -2.17 21.98
C ARG A 79 2.71 -2.80 23.39
N PRO A 80 2.75 -4.15 23.49
CA PRO A 80 3.08 -4.80 24.75
C PRO A 80 4.47 -4.36 25.20
N ARG A 81 4.66 -4.17 26.50
CA ARG A 81 5.97 -3.93 27.12
C ARG A 81 6.92 -5.09 26.85
#